data_AF-A0A5R9BSN3-F1
#
_entry.id   AF-A0A5R9BSN3-F1
#
_cell.length_a   1.000
_cell.length_b   1.000
_cell.length_c   1.000
_cell.angle_alpha   90.00
_cell.angle_beta   90.00
_cell.angle_gamma   90.00
#
_symmetry.space_group_name_H-M   'P 1'
#
loop_
_entity.id
_entity.type
_entity.pdbx_description
1 polymer ?
#
loop_
_entity_poly.entity_id
_entity_poly.type
_entity_poly.pdbx_seq_one_letter_code
_entity_poly.pdbx_strand_id
1 'polypeptide(L)' 'MNFKNLTSEERIVANFINEAFEERNQNMISTIVWINNHTNYLVNQRPDIHRAMNNLTSKQFNHVIAEILLPF' A
#
# COMPACT_ATOMS: atom_id res chain seq x y z
N MET A 1 5.12 -7.23 9.45
CA MET A 1 4.91 -5.98 10.21
C MET A 1 3.65 -6.08 11.07
N ASN A 2 3.57 -5.35 12.18
CA ASN A 2 2.44 -5.41 13.11
C ASN A 2 1.49 -4.21 12.89
N PHE A 3 0.52 -4.35 11.98
CA PHE A 3 -0.41 -3.29 11.59
C PHE A 3 -1.54 -3.08 12.62
N LYS A 4 -1.21 -2.76 13.88
CA LYS A 4 -2.21 -2.65 14.96
C LYS A 4 -3.10 -1.41 14.84
N ASN A 5 -2.63 -0.35 14.20
CA ASN A 5 -3.31 0.95 14.13
C ASN A 5 -4.02 1.22 12.78
N LEU A 6 -4.08 0.21 11.90
CA LEU A 6 -4.71 0.36 10.59
C LEU A 6 -6.18 -0.06 10.62
N THR A 7 -7.03 0.78 10.01
CA THR A 7 -8.39 0.40 9.60
C THR A 7 -8.37 -0.78 8.62
N SER A 8 -9.53 -1.38 8.36
CA SER A 8 -9.63 -2.53 7.44
C SER A 8 -9.11 -2.22 6.03
N GLU A 9 -9.42 -1.03 5.50
CA GLU A 9 -8.95 -0.61 4.16
C GLU A 9 -7.46 -0.29 4.16
N GLU A 10 -6.97 0.43 5.18
CA GLU A 10 -5.55 0.69 5.34
C GLU A 10 -4.73 -0.61 5.44
N ARG A 11 -5.27 -1.65 6.09
CA ARG A 11 -4.60 -2.95 6.20
C ARG A 11 -4.49 -3.67 4.85
N ILE A 12 -5.54 -3.59 4.01
CA ILE A 12 -5.51 -4.17 2.66
C ILE A 12 -4.41 -3.48 1.84
N VAL A 13 -4.38 -2.15 1.85
CA VAL A 13 -3.37 -1.36 1.14
C VAL A 13 -1.98 -1.61 1.72
N ALA A 14 -1.84 -1.71 3.04
CA ALA A 14 -0.56 -1.94 3.70
C ALA A 14 0.04 -3.30 3.35
N ASN A 15 -0.76 -4.37 3.33
CA ASN A 15 -0.29 -5.69 2.91
C ASN A 15 0.21 -5.65 1.46
N PHE A 16 -0.54 -5.02 0.56
CA PHE A 16 -0.13 -4.88 -0.85
C PHE A 16 1.15 -4.05 -1.03
N ILE A 17 1.24 -2.89 -0.37
CA ILE A 17 2.46 -2.06 -0.43
C ILE A 17 3.64 -2.83 0.16
N ASN A 18 3.44 -3.56 1.26
CA ASN A 18 4.50 -4.33 1.90
C ASN A 18 5.01 -5.48 1.01
N GLU A 19 4.13 -6.20 0.32
CA GLU A 19 4.51 -7.20 -0.70
C GLU A 19 5.38 -6.55 -1.80
N ALA A 20 4.89 -5.46 -2.40
CA ALA A 20 5.61 -4.74 -3.45
C ALA A 20 6.92 -4.11 -2.95
N PHE A 21 6.99 -3.74 -1.68
CA PHE A 21 8.16 -3.17 -1.03
C PHE A 21 9.28 -4.20 -0.87
N GLU A 22 8.95 -5.42 -0.42
CA GLU A 22 9.89 -6.53 -0.33
C GLU A 22 10.40 -6.93 -1.73
N GLU A 23 9.52 -7.03 -2.73
CA GLU A 23 9.91 -7.32 -4.13
C GLU A 23 10.84 -6.26 -4.73
N ARG A 24 10.84 -5.06 -4.18
CA ARG A 24 11.62 -3.90 -4.66
C ARG A 24 12.83 -3.58 -3.79
N ASN A 25 13.34 -4.59 -3.09
CA ASN A 25 14.51 -4.48 -2.22
C ASN A 25 14.35 -3.36 -1.18
N GLN A 26 13.15 -3.25 -0.62
CA GLN A 26 12.83 -2.29 0.43
C GLN A 26 13.08 -0.83 0.02
N ASN A 27 12.90 -0.52 -1.28
CA ASN A 27 12.92 0.85 -1.79
C ASN A 27 11.50 1.41 -1.91
N MET A 28 11.09 2.22 -0.93
CA MET A 28 9.73 2.78 -0.87
C MET A 28 9.41 3.69 -2.05
N ILE A 29 10.37 4.51 -2.49
CA ILE A 29 10.16 5.42 -3.63
C ILE A 29 9.87 4.63 -4.91
N SER A 30 10.69 3.63 -5.21
CA SER A 30 10.46 2.75 -6.36
C SER A 30 9.16 1.96 -6.25
N THR A 31 8.76 1.60 -5.03
CA THR A 31 7.49 0.90 -4.74
C THR A 31 6.29 1.76 -5.09
N ILE A 32 6.24 2.99 -4.57
CA ILE A 32 5.13 3.91 -4.86
C ILE A 32 5.04 4.26 -6.36
N VAL A 33 6.18 4.50 -7.02
CA VAL A 33 6.20 4.74 -8.47
C VAL A 33 5.62 3.55 -9.23
N TRP A 34 5.98 2.32 -8.85
CA TRP A 34 5.43 1.13 -9.50
C TRP A 34 3.93 0.98 -9.27
N ILE A 35 3.47 1.14 -8.02
CA ILE A 35 2.06 1.07 -7.68
C ILE A 35 1.25 2.05 -8.51
N ASN A 36 1.67 3.31 -8.59
CA ASN A 36 0.99 4.33 -9.38
C ASN A 36 0.88 3.95 -10.87
N ASN A 37 1.91 3.32 -11.43
CA ASN A 37 1.89 2.83 -12.81
C ASN A 37 1.02 1.58 -12.99
N HIS A 38 0.72 0.85 -11.91
CA HIS A 38 0.02 -0.43 -11.95
C HIS A 38 -1.42 -0.37 -11.42
N THR A 39 -1.85 0.75 -10.83
CA THR A 39 -3.20 0.92 -10.24
C THR A 39 -4.33 0.51 -11.20
N ASN A 40 -4.23 0.88 -12.48
CA ASN A 40 -5.27 0.55 -13.47
C ASN A 40 -5.38 -0.96 -13.74
N TYR A 41 -4.30 -1.73 -13.59
CA TYR A 41 -4.33 -3.19 -13.75
C TYR A 41 -4.98 -3.87 -12.54
N LEU A 42 -4.92 -3.25 -11.36
CA LEU A 42 -5.55 -3.77 -10.15
C LEU A 42 -7.07 -3.85 -10.27
N VAL A 43 -7.70 -3.02 -11.11
CA VAL A 43 -9.15 -3.06 -11.38
C VAL A 43 -9.63 -4.47 -11.69
N ASN A 44 -8.86 -5.21 -12.50
CA ASN A 44 -9.23 -6.55 -12.96
C ASN A 44 -8.57 -7.67 -12.13
N GLN A 45 -7.34 -7.47 -11.65
CA GLN A 45 -6.57 -8.53 -10.98
C GLN A 45 -6.82 -8.60 -9.47
N ARG A 46 -6.97 -7.44 -8.83
CA ARG A 46 -7.11 -7.28 -7.37
C ARG A 46 -8.11 -6.15 -7.08
N PRO A 47 -9.39 -6.34 -7.44
CA PRO A 47 -10.41 -5.28 -7.34
C PRO A 47 -10.64 -4.80 -5.91
N ASP A 48 -10.37 -5.64 -4.92
CA ASP A 48 -10.36 -5.34 -3.49
C ASP A 48 -9.29 -4.28 -3.14
N ILE A 49 -8.06 -4.45 -3.64
CA ILE A 49 -6.97 -3.49 -3.45
C ILE A 49 -7.27 -2.18 -4.17
N HIS A 50 -7.70 -2.26 -5.43
CA HIS A 50 -8.04 -1.08 -6.21
C HIS A 50 -9.12 -0.23 -5.52
N ARG A 51 -10.17 -0.88 -4.99
CA ARG A 51 -11.21 -0.20 -4.21
C ARG A 51 -10.65 0.42 -2.94
N ALA A 52 -9.89 -0.34 -2.15
CA ALA A 52 -9.32 0.16 -0.91
C ALA A 52 -8.41 1.38 -1.16
N MET A 53 -7.53 1.32 -2.17
CA MET A 53 -6.67 2.45 -2.55
C MET A 53 -7.44 3.71 -2.92
N ASN A 54 -8.55 3.59 -3.67
CA ASN A 54 -9.36 4.74 -4.05
C ASN A 54 -10.20 5.32 -2.90
N ASN A 55 -10.46 4.52 -1.85
CA ASN A 55 -11.22 4.96 -0.69
C ASN A 55 -10.34 5.68 0.35
N LEU A 56 -9.03 5.44 0.35
CA LEU A 56 -8.12 6.13 1.27
C LEU A 56 -7.93 7.60 0.88
N THR A 57 -8.06 8.48 1.87
CA THR A 57 -7.56 9.86 1.74
C THR A 57 -6.03 9.87 1.66
N SER A 58 -5.43 10.94 1.13
CA SER A 58 -3.97 11.10 1.12
C SER A 58 -3.36 10.99 2.51
N LYS A 59 -4.06 11.44 3.56
CA LYS A 59 -3.60 11.30 4.95
C LYS A 59 -3.54 9.84 5.39
N GLN A 60 -4.55 9.04 5.09
CA GLN A 60 -4.58 7.62 5.40
C GLN A 60 -3.56 6.83 4.58
N PHE A 61 -3.39 7.18 3.31
CA PHE A 61 -2.35 6.58 2.48
C PHE A 61 -0.94 6.86 3.03
N ASN A 62 -0.67 8.11 3.44
CA ASN A 62 0.58 8.48 4.09
C ASN A 62 0.77 7.77 5.44
N HIS A 63 -0.32 7.58 6.19
CA HIS A 63 -0.30 6.81 7.44
C HIS A 63 0.10 5.35 7.19
N VAL A 64 -0.44 4.70 6.15
CA VAL A 64 -0.02 3.36 5.74
C VAL A 64 1.46 3.31 5.40
N ILE A 65 1.96 4.25 4.61
CA ILE A 65 3.40 4.32 4.27
C ILE A 65 4.24 4.46 5.53
N ALA A 66 3.85 5.35 6.44
CA ALA A 66 4.56 5.55 7.71
C ALA A 66 4.61 4.24 8.51
N GLU A 67 3.47 3.56 8.69
CA GLU A 67 3.39 2.30 9.44
C GLU A 67 4.24 1.17 8.83
N ILE A 68 4.42 1.15 7.51
CA ILE A 68 5.35 0.22 6.84
C ILE A 68 6.81 0.57 7.15
N LEU A 69 7.13 1.85 7.26
CA LEU A 69 8.50 2.32 7.50
C LEU A 69 8.92 2.34 8.97
N LEU A 70 7.98 2.28 9.93
CA LEU A 70 8.27 2.33 11.37
C LEU A 70 9.26 1.28 11.95
N PRO A 71 9.61 0.15 11.28
CA PRO A 71 10.69 -0.72 11.72
C PRO A 71 12.10 -0.35 11.20
N PHE A 72 12.23 0.65 10.33
CA PHE A 72 13.51 1.23 9.90
C PHE A 72 13.90 2.43 10.78
#